data_AF-A0A1V5C273-F1
#
_entry.id   AF-A0A1V5C273-F1
#
_cell.length_a   1.000
_cell.length_b   1.000
_cell.length_c   1.000
_cell.angle_alpha   90.00
_cell.angle_beta   90.00
_cell.angle_gamma   90.00
#
_symmetry.space_group_name_H-M   'P 1'
#
loop_
_entity.id
_entity.type
_entity.pdbx_description
1 polymer ?
#
loop_
_entity_poly.entity_id
_entity_poly.type
_entity_poly.pdbx_seq_one_letter_code
_entity_poly.pdbx_strand_id
1 'polypeptide(L)'
;MREEDLPPLDNDEYYDYQLIGLDVTNRRGERIGKVEQILHTGANDVMIVTGTREIFVPMVEGYVSEIDLASSCITVDEDALLV
;
A
#
# COMPACT_ATOMS: atom_id res chain seq x y z
N MET A 1 -26.00 1.92 -10.91
CA MET A 1 -24.79 2.60 -11.39
C MET A 1 -23.85 1.50 -11.87
N ARG A 2 -23.24 1.67 -13.04
CA ARG A 2 -22.27 0.71 -13.63
C ARG A 2 -20.87 1.26 -13.35
N GLU A 3 -19.89 0.38 -13.20
CA GLU A 3 -18.50 0.64 -12.78
C GLU A 3 -17.70 1.62 -13.69
N GLU A 4 -18.34 2.22 -14.68
CA GLU A 4 -17.72 3.00 -15.78
C GLU A 4 -17.80 4.53 -15.57
N ASP A 5 -18.39 5.00 -14.46
CA ASP A 5 -18.65 6.43 -14.15
C ASP A 5 -17.71 7.00 -13.08
N LEU A 6 -16.68 6.24 -12.69
CA LEU A 6 -15.69 6.73 -11.73
C LEU A 6 -14.72 7.68 -12.44
N PRO A 7 -14.47 8.89 -11.92
CA PRO A 7 -13.46 9.78 -12.48
C PRO A 7 -12.12 9.02 -12.55
N PRO A 8 -11.30 9.26 -13.58
CA PRO A 8 -9.95 8.72 -13.60
C PRO A 8 -9.25 9.26 -12.36
N LEU A 9 -9.03 8.38 -11.39
CA LEU A 9 -8.20 8.67 -10.24
C LEU A 9 -6.85 9.14 -10.80
N ASP A 10 -6.32 10.26 -10.31
CA ASP A 10 -4.91 10.60 -10.53
C ASP A 10 -4.09 9.35 -10.16
N ASN A 11 -2.95 9.13 -10.82
CA ASN A 11 -2.21 7.85 -10.86
C ASN A 11 -1.81 7.22 -9.50
N ASP A 12 -2.21 7.83 -8.37
CA ASP A 12 -1.86 7.49 -7.00
C ASP A 12 -3.05 7.18 -6.07
N GLU A 13 -4.31 7.25 -6.53
CA GLU A 13 -5.44 6.84 -5.68
C GLU A 13 -5.87 5.39 -5.99
N TYR A 14 -5.76 4.54 -4.97
CA TYR A 14 -6.14 3.12 -5.00
C TYR A 14 -7.30 2.88 -4.05
N TYR A 15 -8.18 1.94 -4.38
CA TYR A 15 -9.19 1.52 -3.42
C TYR A 15 -8.58 0.60 -2.35
N ASP A 16 -8.95 0.80 -1.08
CA ASP A 16 -8.43 0.00 0.03
C ASP A 16 -8.60 -1.50 -0.21
N TYR A 17 -9.77 -1.91 -0.74
CA TYR A 17 -10.05 -3.32 -1.01
C TYR A 17 -9.18 -3.93 -2.11
N GLN A 18 -8.57 -3.11 -2.98
CA GLN A 18 -7.60 -3.58 -3.97
C GLN A 18 -6.22 -3.78 -3.35
N LEU A 19 -5.91 -3.02 -2.30
CA LEU A 19 -4.63 -3.09 -1.59
C LEU A 19 -4.62 -4.15 -0.48
N ILE A 20 -5.76 -4.38 0.18
CA ILE A 20 -5.88 -5.38 1.25
C ILE A 20 -5.56 -6.77 0.71
N GLY A 21 -4.64 -7.47 1.37
CA GLY A 21 -4.17 -8.81 1.01
C GLY A 21 -2.96 -8.85 0.06
N LEU A 22 -2.57 -7.70 -0.52
CA LEU A 22 -1.39 -7.60 -1.37
C LEU A 22 -0.12 -7.90 -0.58
N ASP A 23 0.85 -8.52 -1.25
CA ASP A 23 2.15 -8.79 -0.68
C ASP A 23 3.00 -7.53 -0.66
N VAL A 24 3.63 -7.24 0.48
CA VAL A 24 4.49 -6.07 0.64
C VAL A 24 5.94 -6.53 0.70
N THR A 25 6.76 -5.97 -0.17
CA THR A 25 8.19 -6.26 -0.28
C THR A 25 9.01 -4.98 -0.21
N ASN A 26 10.26 -5.07 0.23
CA ASN A 26 11.19 -3.95 0.09
C ASN A 26 11.83 -3.92 -1.32
N ARG A 27 12.61 -2.87 -1.61
CA ARG A 27 13.39 -2.74 -2.86
C ARG A 27 14.41 -3.85 -3.10
N ARG A 28 14.74 -4.64 -2.07
CA ARG A 28 15.64 -5.80 -2.15
C ARG A 28 14.90 -7.11 -2.48
N GLY A 29 13.57 -7.05 -2.62
CA GLY A 29 12.71 -8.22 -2.84
C GLY A 29 12.46 -9.04 -1.57
N GLU A 30 12.79 -8.52 -0.39
CA GLU A 30 12.50 -9.17 0.88
C GLU A 30 11.04 -8.92 1.24
N ARG A 31 10.30 -10.01 1.49
CA ARG A 31 8.91 -9.93 1.90
C ARG A 31 8.80 -9.42 3.33
N ILE A 32 8.10 -8.30 3.47
CA ILE A 32 7.81 -7.66 4.74
C ILE A 32 6.56 -8.30 5.37
N GLY A 33 5.51 -8.47 4.58
CA GLY A 33 4.23 -9.00 5.04
C GLY A 33 3.14 -8.85 3.99
N LYS A 34 1.89 -8.74 4.46
CA LYS A 34 0.73 -8.44 3.61
C LYS A 34 -0.02 -7.24 4.16
N VAL A 35 -0.67 -6.49 3.28
CA VAL A 35 -1.56 -5.41 3.69
C VAL A 35 -2.76 -6.01 4.43
N GLU A 36 -2.94 -5.59 5.67
CA GLU A 36 -4.08 -5.98 6.49
C GLU A 36 -5.23 -4.99 6.34
N GLN A 37 -4.92 -3.70 6.40
CA GLN A 37 -5.90 -2.61 6.36
C GLN A 37 -5.22 -1.28 5.99
N ILE A 38 -6.02 -0.33 5.49
CA ILE A 38 -5.61 1.05 5.24
C ILE A 38 -6.31 1.95 6.26
N LEU A 39 -5.53 2.81 6.94
CA LEU A 39 -6.01 3.79 7.91
C LEU A 39 -5.99 5.18 7.27
N HIS A 40 -7.16 5.74 7.02
CA HIS A 40 -7.28 7.13 6.62
C HIS A 40 -7.12 8.05 7.83
N THR A 41 -5.88 8.48 8.09
CA THR A 41 -5.65 9.58 9.02
C THR A 41 -5.90 10.85 8.24
N GLY A 42 -6.67 11.81 8.75
CA GLY A 42 -7.10 13.00 7.98
C GLY A 42 -5.98 13.89 7.41
N ALA A 43 -4.71 13.51 7.56
CA ALA A 43 -3.55 14.06 6.87
C ALA A 43 -3.08 13.15 5.72
N ASN A 44 -2.74 11.88 6.00
CA ASN A 44 -2.27 10.89 5.01
C ASN A 44 -2.82 9.50 5.33
N ASP A 45 -2.96 8.67 4.30
CA ASP A 45 -3.34 7.28 4.47
C ASP A 45 -2.14 6.46 5.00
N VAL A 46 -2.42 5.52 5.89
CA VAL A 46 -1.42 4.66 6.51
C VAL A 46 -1.78 3.21 6.23
N MET A 47 -0.93 2.54 5.47
CA MET A 47 -1.06 1.13 5.17
C MET A 47 -0.51 0.30 6.33
N ILE A 48 -1.35 -0.55 6.91
CA ILE A 48 -0.93 -1.51 7.92
C ILE A 48 -0.51 -2.80 7.23
N VAL A 49 0.73 -3.20 7.47
CA VAL A 49 1.31 -4.41 6.91
C VAL A 49 1.59 -5.39 8.04
N THR A 50 0.99 -6.58 7.94
CA THR A 50 1.14 -7.66 8.92
C THR A 50 1.98 -8.77 8.32
N GLY A 51 3.13 -9.03 8.94
CA GLY A 51 4.03 -10.12 8.59
C GLY A 51 4.67 -10.73 9.84
N THR A 52 6.00 -10.71 9.92
CA THR A 52 6.73 -11.08 11.15
C THR A 52 6.44 -10.09 12.30
N ARG A 53 6.13 -8.86 11.94
CA ARG A 53 5.69 -7.77 12.83
C ARG A 53 4.64 -6.94 12.11
N GLU A 54 3.86 -6.21 12.88
CA GLU A 54 2.96 -5.17 12.36
C GLU A 54 3.79 -3.92 12.05
N ILE A 55 3.57 -3.32 10.88
CA ILE A 55 4.28 -2.14 10.41
C ILE A 55 3.29 -1.15 9.85
N PHE A 56 3.52 0.13 10.13
CA PHE A 56 2.72 1.23 9.62
C PHE A 56 3.50 1.94 8.53
N VAL A 57 2.98 1.92 7.31
CA VAL A 57 3.61 2.54 6.15
C VAL A 57 2.75 3.71 5.69
N PRO A 58 3.19 4.97 5.90
CA PRO A 58 2.52 6.12 5.32
C PRO A 58 2.50 6.02 3.79
N MET A 59 1.33 6.15 3.19
CA MET A 59 1.15 6.18 1.72
C MET A 59 1.46 7.56 1.18
N VAL A 60 2.72 7.99 1.35
CA VAL A 60 3.24 9.26 0.82
C VAL A 60 4.37 8.99 -0.16
N GLU A 61 4.56 9.91 -1.11
CA GLU A 61 5.65 9.84 -2.07
C GLU A 61 7.00 9.67 -1.36
N GLY A 62 7.76 8.63 -1.76
CA GLY A 62 9.05 8.26 -1.17
C GLY A 62 8.99 7.06 -0.23
N TYR A 63 7.85 6.80 0.41
CA TYR A 63 7.66 5.63 1.28
C TYR A 63 7.17 4.41 0.49
N VAL A 64 6.16 4.63 -0.35
CA VAL A 64 5.70 3.65 -1.34
C VAL A 64 6.44 3.90 -2.64
N SER A 65 7.15 2.88 -3.13
CA SER A 65 7.92 2.98 -4.39
C SER A 65 7.09 2.59 -5.60
N GLU A 66 6.30 1.52 -5.49
CA GLU A 66 5.49 1.00 -6.59
C GLU A 66 4.35 0.14 -6.04
N ILE A 67 3.18 0.22 -6.66
CA ILE A 67 2.02 -0.65 -6.38
C ILE A 67 1.71 -1.40 -7.67
N ASP A 68 1.93 -2.71 -7.68
CA ASP A 68 1.59 -3.59 -8.80
C ASP A 68 0.37 -4.44 -8.43
N LEU A 69 -0.81 -3.98 -8.86
CA LEU A 69 -2.06 -4.73 -8.68
C LEU A 69 -2.11 -6.03 -9.49
N ALA A 70 -1.41 -6.08 -10.65
CA ALA A 70 -1.42 -7.27 -11.52
C ALA A 70 -0.62 -8.42 -10.90
N SER A 71 0.52 -8.09 -10.28
CA SER A 71 1.35 -9.02 -9.52
C SER A 71 0.90 -9.16 -8.06
N SER A 72 -0.11 -8.38 -7.64
CA SER A 72 -0.59 -8.30 -6.27
C SER A 72 0.53 -8.00 -5.25
N CYS A 73 1.45 -7.11 -5.62
CA CYS A 73 2.65 -6.80 -4.85
C CYS A 73 2.86 -5.29 -4.71
N ILE A 74 3.24 -4.84 -3.53
CA ILE A 74 3.58 -3.45 -3.21
C ILE A 74 5.05 -3.40 -2.81
N THR A 75 5.80 -2.52 -3.46
CA THR A 75 7.19 -2.26 -3.11
C THR A 75 7.27 -1.00 -2.26
N VAL A 76 7.78 -1.15 -1.04
CA VAL A 76 8.02 -0.05 -0.10
C VAL A 76 9.52 0.16 0.11
N ASP A 77 9.90 1.37 0.51
CA ASP A 77 11.28 1.61 0.93
C ASP A 77 11.53 1.09 2.35
N GLU A 78 12.79 0.83 2.68
CA GLU A 78 13.19 0.37 4.02
C GLU A 78 13.13 1.51 5.05
N ASP A 79 13.31 2.76 4.61
CA ASP A 79 13.10 3.97 5.43
C ASP A 79 11.62 4.17 5.79
N ALA A 80 10.73 3.50 5.04
CA ALA A 80 9.29 3.61 5.20
C ALA A 80 8.69 2.79 6.34
N LEU A 81 9.50 1.90 6.94
CA LEU A 81 9.07 0.95 7.95
C LEU A 81 9.07 1.62 9.33
N LEU A 82 8.03 2.38 9.64
CA LEU A 82 7.81 2.89 11.00
C LEU A 82 7.38 1.74 11.91
N VAL A 83 8.09 1.58 13.02
CA VAL A 83 7.99 0.43 13.95
C VAL A 83 7.75 0.87 15.37
#